data_AF-A0A251QCI9-F1
#
_entry.id   AF-A0A251QCI9-F1
#
_cell.length_a   1.000
_cell.length_b   1.000
_cell.length_c   1.000
_cell.angle_alpha   90.00
_cell.angle_beta   90.00
_cell.angle_gamma   90.00
#
_symmetry.space_group_name_H-M   'P 1'
#
loop_
_entity.id
_entity.type
_entity.pdbx_description
1 polymer ?
#
loop_
_entity_poly.entity_id
_entity_poly.type
_entity_poly.pdbx_seq_one_letter_code
_entity_poly.pdbx_strand_id
1 'polypeptide(L)'
;MKTLRRNKEGIYNTAQNYHRKFSAIAKGARANRPRHQECLVLVETRDTYTPLLHQILQSCARTGAPMEAMNLNVYVGIALLDVYSKSGLIKDASCVFASLPERSEVTWSSMVAGYVQNGLYEEALMFFHRAKMMGLLQNQFTISSAICACVGLAALIEGKQVHAVLCKTGFGLNIFIVSSLIDMYAKCGSIKEAYHAGDDLFEKMQEMGRFPSEVTYVYVLTACSHMGLIESERKYFNLTEHNVSPTVVHYSCMIDLFVLASCRIHGKLHLAEVAAKHLSEIEPNNAGKSWIEIKDKIHSFMVGEFRIIAGIYSKLDCLIEELKIMGYAAETEHDLHYMGENRKHEPLRHHSEKLALTLGLMRLPSNASIRIMKNLRICGDCHSFMKIASSCTGKEIIVRDTNMFHHFKNGCCSCREFW
;
A
#
# COMPACT_ATOMS: atom_id res chain seq x y z
N MET A 1 36.52 -25.94 36.14
CA MET A 1 36.14 -26.10 34.71
C MET A 1 34.84 -26.88 34.46
N LYS A 2 34.56 -28.01 35.12
CA LYS A 2 33.32 -28.80 34.90
C LYS A 2 32.02 -28.05 35.28
N THR A 3 32.05 -27.21 36.31
CA THR A 3 30.88 -26.42 36.79
C THR A 3 30.50 -25.27 35.83
N LEU A 4 31.50 -24.61 35.23
CA LEU A 4 31.28 -23.57 34.20
C LEU A 4 30.73 -24.15 32.89
N ARG A 5 31.13 -25.37 32.50
CA ARG A 5 30.57 -26.07 31.32
C ARG A 5 29.12 -26.48 31.54
N ARG A 6 28.77 -27.04 32.71
CA ARG A 6 27.37 -27.39 33.05
C ARG A 6 26.46 -26.17 33.10
N ASN A 7 26.95 -25.03 33.58
CA ASN A 7 26.16 -23.79 33.60
C ASN A 7 25.93 -23.24 32.18
N LYS A 8 26.95 -23.30 31.31
CA LYS A 8 26.79 -22.94 29.89
C LYS A 8 25.82 -23.85 29.13
N GLU A 9 25.86 -25.17 29.36
CA GLU A 9 24.91 -26.12 28.77
C GLU A 9 23.47 -25.89 29.27
N GLY A 10 23.28 -25.64 30.57
CA GLY A 10 21.97 -25.33 31.16
C GLY A 10 21.34 -24.06 30.60
N ILE A 11 22.15 -23.00 30.44
CA ILE A 11 21.65 -21.73 29.88
C ILE A 11 21.42 -21.85 28.36
N TYR A 12 22.27 -22.59 27.64
CA TYR A 12 22.07 -22.84 26.21
C TYR A 12 20.78 -23.61 25.92
N ASN A 13 20.49 -24.66 26.70
CA ASN A 13 19.24 -25.42 26.61
C ASN A 13 18.01 -24.56 26.93
N THR A 14 18.14 -23.67 27.91
CA THR A 14 17.11 -22.71 28.29
C THR A 14 16.83 -21.72 27.15
N ALA A 15 17.87 -21.13 26.55
CA ALA A 15 17.75 -20.22 25.41
C ALA A 15 17.11 -20.91 24.18
N GLN A 16 17.47 -22.16 23.90
CA GLN A 16 16.90 -22.93 22.79
C GLN A 16 15.42 -23.26 23.01
N ASN A 17 15.02 -23.56 24.26
CA ASN A 17 13.62 -23.75 24.63
C ASN A 17 12.80 -22.46 24.48
N TYR A 18 13.35 -21.31 24.89
CA TYR A 18 12.70 -20.02 24.70
C TYR A 18 12.54 -19.68 23.21
N HIS A 19 13.59 -19.87 22.40
CA HIS A 19 13.51 -19.64 20.96
C HIS A 19 12.40 -20.49 20.30
N ARG A 20 12.27 -21.78 20.65
CA ARG A 20 11.20 -22.64 20.14
C ARG A 20 9.81 -22.16 20.56
N LYS A 21 9.63 -21.78 21.83
CA LYS A 21 8.35 -21.27 22.35
C LYS A 21 7.96 -19.96 21.67
N PHE A 22 8.86 -18.98 21.59
CA PHE A 22 8.59 -17.70 20.94
C PHE A 22 8.34 -17.83 19.44
N SER A 23 9.09 -18.70 18.75
CA SER A 23 8.86 -18.98 17.32
C SER A 23 7.50 -19.63 17.06
N ALA A 24 7.00 -20.47 17.98
CA ALA A 24 5.68 -21.06 17.88
C ALA A 24 4.57 -19.99 18.04
N ILE A 25 4.72 -19.09 19.02
CA ILE A 25 3.79 -17.96 19.24
C ILE A 25 3.75 -17.06 18.00
N ALA A 26 4.92 -16.72 17.45
CA ALA A 26 5.02 -15.84 16.30
C ALA A 26 4.50 -16.46 14.99
N LYS A 27 4.53 -17.80 14.88
CA LYS A 27 3.88 -18.55 13.79
C LYS A 27 2.36 -18.60 13.98
N GLY A 28 1.86 -18.76 15.20
CA GLY A 28 0.43 -18.71 15.51
C GLY A 28 -0.21 -17.36 15.17
N ALA A 29 0.48 -16.26 15.47
CA ALA A 29 0.08 -14.90 15.07
C ALA A 29 0.04 -14.70 13.54
N ARG A 30 0.77 -15.51 12.77
CA ARG A 30 0.78 -15.48 11.30
C ARG A 30 -0.37 -16.28 10.67
N ALA A 31 -0.87 -17.30 11.38
CA ALA A 31 -1.93 -18.20 10.91
C ALA A 31 -3.34 -17.57 10.92
N ASN A 32 -3.55 -16.51 11.72
CA ASN A 32 -4.81 -15.75 11.77
C ASN A 32 -4.83 -14.53 10.83
N ARG A 33 -4.03 -14.54 9.75
CA ARG A 33 -4.19 -13.54 8.67
C ARG A 33 -5.18 -14.08 7.63
N PRO A 34 -6.22 -13.32 7.25
CA PRO A 34 -7.00 -13.63 6.07
C PRO A 34 -6.09 -13.58 4.83
N ARG A 35 -6.30 -14.50 3.88
CA ARG A 35 -5.84 -14.30 2.51
C ARG A 35 -6.57 -13.06 1.98
N HIS A 36 -5.85 -12.18 1.29
CA HIS A 36 -6.34 -10.90 0.79
C HIS A 36 -7.71 -10.99 0.10
N GLN A 37 -8.78 -10.63 0.81
CA GLN A 37 -9.97 -9.93 0.32
C GLN A 37 -10.80 -9.51 1.55
N GLU A 38 -11.45 -8.36 1.48
CA GLU A 38 -12.37 -7.79 2.49
C GLU A 38 -11.76 -7.16 3.76
N CYS A 39 -11.69 -5.84 3.72
CA CYS A 39 -11.58 -5.00 4.91
C CYS A 39 -12.98 -4.50 5.25
N LEU A 40 -13.69 -5.19 6.15
CA LEU A 40 -14.76 -4.65 7.02
C LEU A 40 -15.20 -5.71 8.06
N VAL A 41 -14.91 -5.38 9.33
CA VAL A 41 -15.66 -5.77 10.55
C VAL A 41 -15.56 -7.24 11.01
N LEU A 42 -14.59 -7.55 11.88
CA LEU A 42 -14.82 -7.70 13.32
C LEU A 42 -13.51 -7.98 14.09
N VAL A 43 -13.46 -7.32 15.24
CA VAL A 43 -12.52 -7.48 16.33
C VAL A 43 -12.65 -8.89 16.88
N GLU A 44 -11.58 -9.69 16.83
CA GLU A 44 -11.30 -10.77 17.78
C GLU A 44 -9.90 -11.33 17.47
N THR A 45 -8.99 -11.28 18.46
CA THR A 45 -7.64 -11.93 18.56
C THR A 45 -6.48 -11.01 18.99
N ARG A 46 -6.74 -9.80 19.52
CA ARG A 46 -5.66 -8.98 20.13
C ARG A 46 -5.35 -9.26 21.60
N ASP A 47 -6.24 -9.90 22.37
CA ASP A 47 -6.16 -9.84 23.84
C ASP A 47 -5.65 -11.09 24.58
N THR A 48 -5.46 -12.24 23.94
CA THR A 48 -5.06 -13.47 24.66
C THR A 48 -3.55 -13.65 24.80
N TYR A 49 -2.76 -13.11 23.88
CA TYR A 49 -1.30 -13.30 23.87
C TYR A 49 -0.55 -12.23 24.65
N THR A 50 -1.07 -11.00 24.67
CA THR A 50 -0.48 -9.80 25.28
C THR A 50 -0.28 -9.91 26.79
N PRO A 51 -1.25 -10.42 27.59
CA PRO A 51 -1.09 -10.55 29.04
C PRO A 51 -0.03 -11.59 29.44
N LEU A 52 -0.01 -12.73 28.75
CA LEU A 52 0.97 -13.80 28.99
C LEU A 52 2.37 -13.35 28.55
N LEU A 53 2.48 -12.65 27.41
CA LEU A 53 3.74 -12.06 26.97
C LEU A 53 4.24 -11.01 27.96
N HIS A 54 3.36 -10.10 28.40
CA HIS A 54 3.70 -9.05 29.37
C HIS A 54 4.09 -9.62 30.73
N GLN A 55 3.43 -10.70 31.21
CA GLN A 55 3.84 -11.43 32.41
C GLN A 55 5.20 -12.12 32.26
N ILE A 56 5.46 -12.75 31.10
CA ILE A 56 6.77 -13.33 30.79
C ILE A 56 7.83 -12.22 30.83
N LEU A 57 7.59 -11.09 30.18
CA LEU A 57 8.51 -9.94 30.11
C LEU A 57 8.72 -9.23 31.46
N GLN A 58 7.69 -9.11 32.30
CA GLN A 58 7.82 -8.62 33.67
C GLN A 58 8.59 -9.60 34.57
N SER A 59 8.43 -10.90 34.36
CA SER A 59 9.23 -11.94 35.02
C SER A 59 10.68 -11.91 34.53
N CYS A 60 10.88 -11.66 33.24
CA CYS A 60 12.17 -11.47 32.56
C CYS A 60 12.95 -10.25 33.09
N ALA A 61 12.28 -9.11 33.31
CA ALA A 61 12.88 -7.91 33.89
C ALA A 61 13.23 -8.08 35.38
N ARG A 62 12.42 -8.85 36.12
CA ARG A 62 12.66 -9.16 37.54
C ARG A 62 13.80 -10.16 37.78
N THR A 63 14.09 -11.03 36.81
CA THR A 63 15.05 -12.14 36.98
C THR A 63 16.39 -11.94 36.27
N GLY A 64 16.52 -10.97 35.34
CA GLY A 64 17.74 -10.72 34.56
C GLY A 64 18.13 -11.82 33.56
N ALA A 65 17.58 -13.03 33.71
CA ALA A 65 17.86 -14.24 32.93
C ALA A 65 17.75 -14.12 31.40
N PRO A 66 16.85 -13.32 30.80
CA PRO A 66 16.75 -13.19 29.36
C PRO A 66 17.69 -12.14 28.76
N MET A 67 18.12 -11.13 29.53
CA MET A 67 19.26 -10.30 29.09
C MET A 67 20.53 -11.16 29.01
N GLU A 68 20.74 -12.05 29.98
CA GLU A 68 21.80 -13.06 29.91
C GLU A 68 21.57 -14.07 28.76
N ALA A 69 20.35 -14.54 28.53
CA ALA A 69 20.04 -15.46 27.43
C ALA A 69 20.16 -14.81 26.04
N MET A 70 19.83 -13.53 25.90
CA MET A 70 20.07 -12.73 24.69
C MET A 70 21.57 -12.52 24.45
N ASN A 71 22.35 -12.37 25.53
CA ASN A 71 23.81 -12.34 25.48
C ASN A 71 24.43 -13.68 25.07
N LEU A 72 23.72 -14.79 25.31
CA LEU A 72 24.19 -16.13 24.97
C LEU A 72 23.61 -16.65 23.65
N ASN A 73 22.52 -16.07 23.14
CA ASN A 73 21.83 -16.53 21.94
C ASN A 73 21.03 -15.42 21.21
N VAL A 74 21.58 -14.96 20.08
CA VAL A 74 20.96 -13.94 19.21
C VAL A 74 19.57 -14.33 18.68
N TYR A 75 19.25 -15.63 18.57
CA TYR A 75 17.96 -16.10 18.09
C TYR A 75 16.81 -15.86 19.08
N VAL A 76 17.10 -15.71 20.36
CA VAL A 76 16.12 -15.28 21.37
C VAL A 76 15.75 -13.81 21.15
N GLY A 77 16.76 -12.99 20.85
CA GLY A 77 16.59 -11.59 20.45
C GLY A 77 15.70 -11.43 19.23
N ILE A 78 16.01 -12.14 18.15
CA ILE A 78 15.23 -12.10 16.90
C ILE A 78 13.77 -12.53 17.13
N ALA A 79 13.54 -13.58 17.91
CA ALA A 79 12.18 -14.05 18.20
C ALA A 79 11.38 -13.02 18.99
N LEU A 80 12.00 -12.35 19.96
CA LEU A 80 11.35 -11.27 20.72
C LEU A 80 11.03 -10.06 19.84
N LEU A 81 11.95 -9.66 18.95
CA LEU A 81 11.69 -8.60 17.97
C LEU A 81 10.47 -8.90 17.10
N ASP A 82 10.39 -10.13 16.57
CA ASP A 82 9.29 -10.56 15.70
C ASP A 82 7.95 -10.59 16.43
N VAL A 83 7.93 -11.09 17.67
CA VAL A 83 6.71 -11.13 18.48
C VAL A 83 6.22 -9.72 18.80
N TYR A 84 7.06 -8.84 19.34
CA TYR A 84 6.65 -7.48 19.68
C TYR A 84 6.18 -6.69 18.45
N SER A 85 6.88 -6.82 17.33
CA SER A 85 6.51 -6.17 16.08
C SER A 85 5.13 -6.61 15.61
N LYS A 86 4.84 -7.92 15.63
CA LYS A 86 3.54 -8.49 15.24
C LYS A 86 2.41 -8.14 16.20
N SER A 87 2.73 -7.86 17.46
CA SER A 87 1.76 -7.48 18.49
C SER A 87 1.42 -5.99 18.51
N GLY A 88 1.95 -5.17 17.58
CA GLY A 88 1.70 -3.73 17.58
C GLY A 88 2.60 -2.94 18.54
N LEU A 89 3.54 -3.60 19.22
CA LEU A 89 4.36 -3.05 20.30
C LEU A 89 5.76 -2.68 19.80
N ILE A 90 5.83 -1.87 18.75
CA ILE A 90 7.08 -1.54 18.05
C ILE A 90 8.09 -0.76 18.91
N LYS A 91 7.61 -0.01 19.92
CA LYS A 91 8.48 0.66 20.91
C LYS A 91 9.24 -0.35 21.76
N ASP A 92 8.55 -1.40 22.23
CA ASP A 92 9.17 -2.47 23.00
C ASP A 92 10.13 -3.30 22.14
N ALA A 93 9.77 -3.57 20.88
CA ALA A 93 10.69 -4.17 19.91
C ALA A 93 11.97 -3.34 19.75
N SER A 94 11.85 -2.00 19.71
CA SER A 94 13.00 -1.09 19.61
C SER A 94 13.88 -1.13 20.87
N CYS A 95 13.28 -1.23 22.06
CA CYS A 95 14.01 -1.43 23.32
C CYS A 95 14.78 -2.77 23.32
N VAL A 96 14.14 -3.84 22.85
CA VAL A 96 14.79 -5.13 22.66
C VAL A 96 15.98 -5.00 21.70
N PHE A 97 15.79 -4.36 20.55
CA PHE A 97 16.85 -4.15 19.57
C PHE A 97 18.01 -3.34 20.14
N ALA A 98 17.73 -2.30 20.93
CA ALA A 98 18.72 -1.48 21.62
C ALA A 98 19.51 -2.27 22.68
N SER A 99 18.90 -3.31 23.25
CA SER A 99 19.51 -4.15 24.30
C SER A 99 20.33 -5.32 23.74
N LEU A 100 20.28 -5.59 22.42
CA LEU A 100 21.06 -6.68 21.83
C LEU A 100 22.57 -6.36 21.85
N PRO A 101 23.42 -7.28 22.33
CA PRO A 101 24.88 -7.09 22.35
C PRO A 101 25.47 -7.11 20.95
N GLU A 102 24.94 -7.97 20.08
CA GLU A 102 25.30 -8.06 18.66
C GLU A 102 24.06 -7.91 17.80
N ARG A 103 24.18 -7.12 16.73
CA ARG A 103 23.11 -6.88 15.75
C ARG A 103 23.54 -7.41 14.40
N SER A 104 22.92 -8.51 13.99
CA SER A 104 23.13 -9.10 12.67
C SER A 104 22.20 -8.48 11.63
N GLU A 105 22.47 -8.71 10.35
CA GLU A 105 21.59 -8.33 9.22
C GLU A 105 20.13 -8.74 9.46
N VAL A 106 19.90 -9.91 10.08
CA VAL A 106 18.56 -10.40 10.41
C VAL A 106 17.87 -9.47 11.40
N THR A 107 18.53 -9.05 12.48
CA THR A 107 17.94 -8.14 13.48
C THR A 107 17.55 -6.80 12.87
N TRP A 108 18.36 -6.27 11.95
CA TRP A 108 18.05 -5.04 11.22
C TRP A 108 16.86 -5.24 10.28
N SER A 109 16.85 -6.33 9.51
CA SER A 109 15.74 -6.68 8.62
C SER A 109 14.41 -6.85 9.37
N SER A 110 14.43 -7.46 10.56
CA SER A 110 13.27 -7.62 11.43
C SER A 110 12.73 -6.28 11.91
N MET A 111 13.60 -5.32 12.23
CA MET A 111 13.16 -3.98 12.65
C MET A 111 12.56 -3.19 11.49
N VAL A 112 13.17 -3.17 10.30
CA VAL A 112 12.59 -2.50 9.12
C VAL A 112 11.22 -3.08 8.80
N ALA A 113 11.10 -4.41 8.76
CA ALA A 113 9.83 -5.08 8.54
C ALA A 113 8.81 -4.80 9.67
N GLY A 114 9.27 -4.72 10.92
CA GLY A 114 8.45 -4.40 12.08
C GLY A 114 7.85 -2.99 12.00
N TYR A 115 8.64 -1.99 11.65
CA TYR A 115 8.17 -0.62 11.44
C TYR A 115 7.09 -0.54 10.34
N VAL A 116 7.35 -1.18 9.18
CA VAL A 116 6.38 -1.26 8.07
C VAL A 116 5.07 -1.91 8.51
N GLN A 117 5.14 -3.03 9.24
CA GLN A 117 3.95 -3.73 9.74
C GLN A 117 3.12 -2.90 10.72
N ASN A 118 3.74 -1.91 11.37
CA ASN A 118 3.11 -0.98 12.30
C ASN A 118 2.73 0.36 11.63
N GLY A 119 2.85 0.48 10.30
CA GLY A 119 2.52 1.70 9.56
C GLY A 119 3.51 2.85 9.73
N LEU A 120 4.66 2.60 10.37
CA LEU A 120 5.72 3.57 10.64
C LEU A 120 6.74 3.57 9.49
N TYR A 121 6.31 4.04 8.33
CA TYR A 121 7.09 3.90 7.09
C TYR A 121 8.33 4.82 7.06
N GLU A 122 8.27 6.02 7.64
CA GLU A 122 9.41 6.95 7.69
C GLU A 122 10.52 6.37 8.55
N GLU A 123 10.17 5.86 9.73
CA GLU A 123 11.09 5.18 10.64
C GLU A 123 11.70 3.94 9.98
N ALA A 124 10.90 3.18 9.21
CA ALA A 124 11.42 2.05 8.44
C ALA A 124 12.51 2.47 7.45
N LEU A 125 12.31 3.56 6.69
CA LEU A 125 13.30 4.07 5.74
C LEU A 125 14.52 4.68 6.42
N MET A 126 14.33 5.40 7.53
CA MET A 126 15.45 5.90 8.34
C MET A 126 16.31 4.75 8.86
N PHE A 127 15.66 3.68 9.33
CA PHE A 127 16.35 2.50 9.86
C PHE A 127 17.09 1.73 8.75
N PHE A 128 16.48 1.59 7.57
CA PHE A 128 17.12 1.05 6.38
C PHE A 128 18.35 1.86 5.96
N HIS A 129 18.23 3.20 5.93
CA HIS A 129 19.34 4.09 5.61
C HIS A 129 20.49 3.95 6.62
N ARG A 130 20.17 3.88 7.92
CA ARG A 130 21.15 3.65 8.98
C ARG A 130 21.88 2.31 8.80
N ALA A 131 21.15 1.24 8.48
CA ALA A 131 21.76 -0.07 8.22
C ALA A 131 22.79 0.01 7.08
N LYS A 132 22.46 0.75 6.00
CA LYS A 132 23.36 0.99 4.87
C LYS A 132 24.59 1.81 5.26
N MET A 133 24.44 2.86 6.05
CA MET A 133 25.56 3.68 6.52
C MET A 133 26.52 2.92 7.44
N MET A 134 26.03 1.89 8.13
CA MET A 134 26.85 0.96 8.91
C MET A 134 27.54 -0.12 8.06
N GLY A 135 27.40 -0.08 6.74
CA GLY A 135 28.04 -1.04 5.83
C GLY A 135 27.42 -2.44 5.84
N LEU A 136 26.21 -2.60 6.38
CA LEU A 136 25.54 -3.90 6.44
C LEU A 136 25.06 -4.34 5.07
N LEU A 137 25.27 -5.62 4.73
CA LEU A 137 24.70 -6.20 3.53
C LEU A 137 23.18 -6.22 3.63
N GLN A 138 22.53 -5.73 2.59
CA GLN A 138 21.07 -5.68 2.52
C GLN A 138 20.58 -6.99 1.93
N ASN A 139 19.73 -7.70 2.66
CA ASN A 139 19.09 -8.92 2.19
C ASN A 139 17.74 -8.61 1.51
N GLN A 140 17.18 -9.62 0.83
CA GLN A 140 15.89 -9.53 0.14
C GLN A 140 14.74 -8.99 1.01
N PHE A 141 14.71 -9.35 2.31
CA PHE A 141 13.64 -8.95 3.22
C PHE A 141 13.71 -7.47 3.56
N THR A 142 14.93 -6.96 3.75
CA THR A 142 15.15 -5.55 4.07
C THR A 142 14.81 -4.68 2.87
N ILE A 143 15.24 -5.09 1.67
CA ILE A 143 14.92 -4.37 0.43
C ILE A 143 13.42 -4.38 0.17
N SER A 144 12.76 -5.55 0.25
CA SER A 144 11.30 -5.66 0.08
C SER A 144 10.55 -4.78 1.09
N SER A 145 10.96 -4.77 2.36
CA SER A 145 10.33 -3.92 3.38
C SER A 145 10.53 -2.43 3.09
N ALA A 146 11.73 -2.02 2.64
CA ALA A 146 12.00 -0.64 2.24
C ALA A 146 11.16 -0.23 1.02
N ILE A 147 10.98 -1.11 0.03
CA ILE A 147 10.06 -0.91 -1.10
C ILE A 147 8.63 -0.68 -0.60
N CYS A 148 8.13 -1.53 0.32
CA CYS A 148 6.81 -1.34 0.92
C CYS A 148 6.67 -0.01 1.69
N ALA A 149 7.72 0.42 2.39
CA ALA A 149 7.74 1.72 3.05
C ALA A 149 7.66 2.87 2.03
N CYS A 150 8.37 2.76 0.90
CA CYS A 150 8.28 3.74 -0.19
C CYS A 150 6.86 3.81 -0.76
N VAL A 151 6.20 2.67 -0.98
CA VAL A 151 4.79 2.62 -1.39
C VAL A 151 3.88 3.32 -0.38
N GLY A 152 4.05 3.03 0.92
CA GLY A 152 3.22 3.61 1.99
C GLY A 152 3.34 5.13 2.12
N LEU A 153 4.46 5.70 1.66
CA LEU A 153 4.74 7.14 1.66
C LEU A 153 4.60 7.80 0.28
N ALA A 154 4.37 7.02 -0.77
CA ALA A 154 4.57 7.43 -2.17
C ALA A 154 5.94 8.10 -2.42
N ALA A 155 6.98 7.60 -1.76
CA ALA A 155 8.32 8.18 -1.72
C ALA A 155 9.14 7.74 -2.94
N LEU A 156 8.89 8.36 -4.11
CA LEU A 156 9.52 7.97 -5.38
C LEU A 156 11.05 8.11 -5.37
N ILE A 157 11.58 9.15 -4.72
CA ILE A 157 13.02 9.43 -4.69
C ILE A 157 13.73 8.32 -3.93
N GLU A 158 13.25 8.01 -2.74
CA GLU A 158 13.70 6.93 -1.87
C GLU A 158 13.51 5.59 -2.57
N GLY A 159 12.39 5.37 -3.26
CA GLY A 159 12.13 4.20 -4.08
C GLY A 159 13.19 3.97 -5.17
N LYS A 160 13.61 5.05 -5.87
CA LYS A 160 14.72 4.99 -6.85
C LYS A 160 16.06 4.66 -6.18
N GLN A 161 16.31 5.16 -4.97
CA GLN A 161 17.52 4.80 -4.22
C GLN A 161 17.51 3.33 -3.79
N VAL A 162 16.35 2.81 -3.36
CA VAL A 162 16.17 1.39 -3.00
C VAL A 162 16.34 0.51 -4.25
N HIS A 163 15.82 0.91 -5.41
CA HIS A 163 16.08 0.23 -6.67
C HIS A 163 17.57 0.16 -7.01
N ALA A 164 18.32 1.26 -6.85
CA ALA A 164 19.77 1.24 -7.07
C ALA A 164 20.49 0.25 -6.12
N VAL A 165 20.03 0.11 -4.88
CA VAL A 165 20.54 -0.90 -3.93
C VAL A 165 20.19 -2.32 -4.40
N LEU A 166 18.96 -2.53 -4.88
CA LEU A 166 18.51 -3.81 -5.45
C LEU A 166 19.38 -4.27 -6.62
N CYS A 167 19.73 -3.37 -7.54
CA CYS A 167 20.64 -3.68 -8.65
C CYS A 167 22.05 -4.05 -8.16
N LYS A 168 22.59 -3.32 -7.18
CA LYS A 168 23.95 -3.54 -6.64
C LYS A 168 24.09 -4.83 -5.84
N THR A 169 23.01 -5.29 -5.22
CA THR A 169 23.00 -6.50 -4.37
C THR A 169 22.80 -7.79 -5.17
N GLY A 170 22.56 -7.71 -6.49
CA GLY A 170 22.30 -8.86 -7.35
C GLY A 170 20.89 -9.44 -7.21
N PHE A 171 20.05 -8.87 -6.34
CA PHE A 171 18.66 -9.28 -6.15
C PHE A 171 17.73 -8.79 -7.28
N GLY A 172 18.25 -8.02 -8.26
CA GLY A 172 17.49 -7.53 -9.43
C GLY A 172 16.96 -8.63 -10.37
N LEU A 173 17.34 -9.89 -10.16
CA LEU A 173 16.78 -11.05 -10.86
C LEU A 173 15.70 -11.78 -10.05
N ASN A 174 15.47 -11.39 -8.79
CA ASN A 174 14.45 -12.02 -7.96
C ASN A 174 13.07 -11.52 -8.37
N ILE A 175 12.31 -12.37 -9.07
CA ILE A 175 10.97 -12.08 -9.59
C ILE A 175 10.02 -11.48 -8.55
N PHE A 176 10.10 -11.88 -7.28
CA PHE A 176 9.21 -11.38 -6.24
C PHE A 176 9.54 -9.95 -5.83
N ILE A 177 10.84 -9.62 -5.78
CA ILE A 177 11.30 -8.27 -5.44
C ILE A 177 11.06 -7.33 -6.61
N VAL A 178 11.29 -7.80 -7.85
CA VAL A 178 11.00 -7.00 -9.05
C VAL A 178 9.49 -6.74 -9.19
N SER A 179 8.61 -7.70 -8.92
CA SER A 179 7.16 -7.44 -8.83
C SER A 179 6.81 -6.38 -7.78
N SER A 180 7.46 -6.42 -6.61
CA SER A 180 7.27 -5.40 -5.57
C SER A 180 7.79 -4.02 -6.02
N LEU A 181 8.84 -3.99 -6.82
CA LEU A 181 9.41 -2.76 -7.38
C LEU A 181 8.49 -2.13 -8.44
N ILE A 182 7.88 -2.95 -9.30
CA ILE A 182 6.87 -2.52 -10.27
C ILE A 182 5.69 -1.88 -9.54
N ASP A 183 5.19 -2.54 -8.47
CA ASP A 183 4.15 -2.01 -7.58
C ASP A 183 4.52 -0.64 -7.01
N MET A 184 5.78 -0.50 -6.57
CA MET A 184 6.30 0.76 -6.05
C MET A 184 6.33 1.86 -7.10
N TYR A 185 6.89 1.60 -8.27
CA TYR A 185 6.93 2.61 -9.33
C TYR A 185 5.52 3.03 -9.77
N ALA A 186 4.61 2.07 -9.92
CA ALA A 186 3.22 2.34 -10.27
C ALA A 186 2.54 3.22 -9.21
N LYS A 187 2.58 2.81 -7.93
CA LYS A 187 1.91 3.55 -6.85
C LYS A 187 2.55 4.89 -6.51
N CYS A 188 3.82 5.08 -6.83
CA CYS A 188 4.53 6.36 -6.70
C CYS A 188 4.39 7.26 -7.95
N GLY A 189 3.61 6.85 -8.96
CA GLY A 189 3.33 7.65 -10.16
C GLY A 189 4.41 7.66 -11.23
N SER A 190 5.36 6.73 -11.17
CA SER A 190 6.40 6.54 -12.19
C SER A 190 6.01 5.41 -13.15
N ILE A 191 4.93 5.64 -13.89
CA ILE A 191 4.31 4.61 -14.74
C ILE A 191 5.27 4.08 -15.82
N LYS A 192 6.12 4.93 -16.39
CA LYS A 192 7.11 4.52 -17.40
C LYS A 192 8.13 3.54 -16.83
N GLU A 193 8.68 3.84 -15.65
CA GLU A 193 9.62 2.95 -14.98
C GLU A 193 8.94 1.64 -14.53
N ALA A 194 7.66 1.69 -14.16
CA ALA A 194 6.87 0.49 -13.87
C ALA A 194 6.70 -0.39 -15.13
N TYR A 195 6.42 0.21 -16.28
CA TYR A 195 6.33 -0.50 -17.57
C TYR A 195 7.65 -1.19 -17.92
N HIS A 196 8.77 -0.47 -17.93
CA HIS A 196 10.06 -1.03 -18.29
C HIS A 196 10.47 -2.18 -17.36
N ALA A 197 10.33 -2.00 -16.03
CA ALA A 197 10.62 -3.07 -15.08
C ALA A 197 9.69 -4.27 -15.24
N GLY A 198 8.42 -4.00 -15.62
CA GLY A 198 7.43 -5.02 -15.92
C GLY A 198 7.77 -5.82 -17.16
N ASP A 199 8.04 -5.17 -18.29
CA ASP A 199 8.38 -5.83 -19.55
C ASP A 199 9.62 -6.73 -19.41
N ASP A 200 10.69 -6.20 -18.80
CA ASP A 200 11.90 -6.96 -18.49
C ASP A 200 11.61 -8.20 -17.61
N LEU A 201 10.68 -8.08 -16.66
CA LEU A 201 10.27 -9.19 -15.79
C LEU A 201 9.46 -10.23 -16.56
N PHE A 202 8.56 -9.79 -17.44
CA PHE A 202 7.74 -10.66 -18.27
C PHE A 202 8.60 -11.57 -19.15
N GLU A 203 9.58 -11.00 -19.86
CA GLU A 203 10.50 -11.76 -20.71
C GLU A 203 11.26 -12.81 -19.90
N LYS A 204 11.85 -12.42 -18.77
CA LYS A 204 12.58 -13.34 -17.88
C LYS A 204 11.69 -14.45 -17.32
N MET A 205 10.45 -14.14 -16.95
CA MET A 205 9.52 -15.15 -16.44
C MET A 205 9.16 -16.16 -17.52
N GLN A 206 8.98 -15.73 -18.77
CA GLN A 206 8.75 -16.63 -19.91
C GLN A 206 9.95 -17.54 -20.17
N GLU A 207 11.18 -17.01 -20.15
CA GLU A 207 12.41 -17.80 -20.28
C GLU A 207 12.52 -18.90 -19.20
N MET A 208 12.05 -18.60 -17.98
CA MET A 208 12.04 -19.55 -16.86
C MET A 208 10.82 -20.48 -16.85
N GLY A 209 9.92 -20.39 -17.83
CA GLY A 209 8.67 -21.15 -17.85
C GLY A 209 7.72 -20.82 -16.70
N ARG A 210 7.77 -19.58 -16.20
CA ARG A 210 6.92 -19.06 -15.12
C ARG A 210 5.98 -17.99 -15.62
N PHE A 211 4.85 -17.84 -14.94
CA PHE A 211 3.87 -16.80 -15.26
C PHE A 211 3.98 -15.63 -14.27
N PRO A 212 3.84 -14.39 -14.75
CA PRO A 212 3.73 -13.21 -13.90
C PRO A 212 2.55 -13.27 -12.94
N SER A 213 2.70 -12.57 -11.80
CA SER A 213 1.61 -12.48 -10.83
C SER A 213 0.49 -11.60 -11.36
N GLU A 214 -0.73 -11.77 -10.85
CA GLU A 214 -1.89 -10.91 -11.13
C GLU A 214 -1.54 -9.42 -11.07
N VAL A 215 -0.85 -9.04 -9.98
CA VAL A 215 -0.40 -7.67 -9.71
C VAL A 215 0.55 -7.17 -10.80
N THR A 216 1.43 -8.03 -11.31
CA THR A 216 2.36 -7.68 -12.41
C THR A 216 1.61 -7.40 -13.70
N TYR A 217 0.60 -8.22 -14.04
CA TYR A 217 -0.24 -8.01 -15.22
C TYR A 217 -1.01 -6.70 -15.12
N VAL A 218 -1.68 -6.44 -13.99
CA VAL A 218 -2.41 -5.19 -13.75
C VAL A 218 -1.51 -3.97 -14.00
N TYR A 219 -0.32 -3.91 -13.40
CA TYR A 219 0.54 -2.74 -13.56
C TYR A 219 1.09 -2.55 -14.95
N VAL A 220 1.46 -3.63 -15.64
CA VAL A 220 1.91 -3.51 -17.03
C VAL A 220 0.75 -3.07 -17.93
N LEU A 221 -0.46 -3.61 -17.74
CA LEU A 221 -1.65 -3.16 -18.49
C LEU A 221 -1.94 -1.69 -18.22
N THR A 222 -2.04 -1.27 -16.94
CA THR A 222 -2.23 0.13 -16.55
C THR A 222 -1.18 1.03 -17.20
N ALA A 223 0.09 0.60 -17.18
CA ALA A 223 1.16 1.40 -17.77
C ALA A 223 1.08 1.51 -19.29
N CYS A 224 0.74 0.41 -19.98
CA CYS A 224 0.43 0.45 -21.41
C CYS A 224 -0.72 1.42 -21.71
N SER A 225 -1.78 1.41 -20.89
CA SER A 225 -2.93 2.30 -21.07
C SER A 225 -2.53 3.77 -20.97
N HIS A 226 -1.76 4.13 -19.94
CA HIS A 226 -1.25 5.50 -19.77
C HIS A 226 -0.27 5.93 -20.86
N MET A 227 0.50 4.99 -21.41
CA MET A 227 1.48 5.27 -22.46
C MET A 227 0.89 5.17 -23.87
N GLY A 228 -0.38 4.75 -24.02
CA GLY A 228 -1.02 4.53 -25.31
C GLY A 228 -0.43 3.35 -26.10
N LEU A 229 0.19 2.38 -25.43
CA LEU A 229 0.85 1.22 -26.05
C LEU A 229 -0.16 0.10 -26.32
N ILE A 230 -1.06 0.33 -27.29
CA ILE A 230 -2.19 -0.57 -27.60
C ILE A 230 -1.73 -1.99 -27.94
N GLU A 231 -0.69 -2.13 -28.76
CA GLU A 231 -0.20 -3.45 -29.19
C GLU A 231 0.39 -4.23 -28.01
N SER A 232 1.17 -3.57 -27.16
CA SER A 232 1.73 -4.14 -25.93
C SER A 232 0.61 -4.56 -24.98
N GLU A 233 -0.37 -3.71 -24.73
CA GLU A 233 -1.50 -4.04 -23.85
C GLU A 233 -2.26 -5.26 -24.34
N ARG A 234 -2.56 -5.34 -25.65
CA ARG A 234 -3.22 -6.49 -26.26
C ARG A 234 -2.40 -7.78 -26.09
N LYS A 235 -1.08 -7.69 -26.28
CA LYS A 235 -0.15 -8.81 -26.06
C LYS A 235 -0.28 -9.32 -24.62
N TYR A 236 -0.18 -8.44 -23.62
CA TYR A 236 -0.25 -8.87 -22.22
C TYR A 236 -1.65 -9.31 -21.79
N PHE A 237 -2.72 -8.69 -22.29
CA PHE A 237 -4.09 -9.09 -21.96
C PHE A 237 -4.41 -10.48 -22.52
N ASN A 238 -4.05 -10.75 -23.79
CA ASN A 238 -4.18 -12.11 -24.32
C ASN A 238 -3.38 -13.10 -23.48
N LEU A 239 -2.16 -12.74 -23.05
CA LEU A 239 -1.37 -13.58 -22.15
C LEU A 239 -2.03 -13.77 -20.77
N THR A 240 -2.79 -12.79 -20.25
CA THR A 240 -3.59 -13.00 -19.03
C THR A 240 -4.61 -14.10 -19.25
N GLU A 241 -5.48 -14.00 -20.26
CA GLU A 241 -6.56 -14.97 -20.50
C GLU A 241 -6.08 -16.42 -20.60
N HIS A 242 -4.87 -16.62 -21.13
CA HIS A 242 -4.30 -17.96 -21.28
C HIS A 242 -3.67 -18.51 -19.99
N ASN A 243 -3.24 -17.64 -19.07
CA ASN A 243 -2.41 -18.02 -17.93
C ASN A 243 -3.08 -17.81 -16.56
N VAL A 244 -4.02 -16.87 -16.45
CA VAL A 244 -4.72 -16.47 -15.22
C VAL A 244 -6.16 -16.09 -15.58
N SER A 245 -7.14 -16.43 -14.74
CA SER A 245 -8.52 -15.94 -14.93
C SER A 245 -8.54 -14.41 -14.75
N PRO A 246 -8.93 -13.62 -15.78
CA PRO A 246 -8.95 -12.18 -15.66
C PRO A 246 -9.94 -11.72 -14.58
N THR A 247 -9.46 -10.86 -13.68
CA THR A 247 -10.28 -10.24 -12.62
C THR A 247 -10.87 -8.90 -13.06
N VAL A 248 -11.82 -8.38 -12.27
CA VAL A 248 -12.42 -7.04 -12.40
C VAL A 248 -11.36 -5.96 -12.68
N VAL A 249 -10.20 -6.05 -12.03
CA VAL A 249 -9.12 -5.07 -12.17
C VAL A 249 -8.49 -5.13 -13.57
N HIS A 250 -8.32 -6.32 -14.16
CA HIS A 250 -7.80 -6.45 -15.53
C HIS A 250 -8.78 -5.89 -16.55
N TYR A 251 -10.07 -6.22 -16.42
CA TYR A 251 -11.10 -5.66 -17.27
C TYR A 251 -11.23 -4.14 -17.09
N SER A 252 -11.08 -3.62 -15.86
CA SER A 252 -11.06 -2.17 -15.63
C SER A 252 -9.88 -1.48 -16.31
N CYS A 253 -8.68 -2.08 -16.32
CA CYS A 253 -7.53 -1.55 -17.06
C CYS A 253 -7.79 -1.53 -18.58
N MET A 254 -8.38 -2.60 -19.11
CA MET A 254 -8.76 -2.66 -20.52
C MET A 254 -9.85 -1.63 -20.87
N ILE A 255 -10.85 -1.46 -20.00
CA ILE A 255 -11.88 -0.42 -20.15
C ILE A 255 -11.22 0.94 -20.11
N ASP A 256 -10.30 1.20 -19.19
CA ASP A 256 -9.57 2.46 -19.09
C ASP A 256 -8.76 2.75 -20.37
N LEU A 257 -8.08 1.75 -20.96
CA LEU A 257 -7.45 1.90 -22.28
C LEU A 257 -8.50 2.16 -23.35
N PHE A 258 -9.57 1.37 -23.45
CA PHE A 258 -10.56 1.61 -24.50
C PHE A 258 -11.23 2.97 -24.30
N VAL A 259 -11.51 3.41 -23.10
CA VAL A 259 -12.08 4.73 -22.84
C VAL A 259 -11.08 5.84 -23.20
N LEU A 260 -9.82 5.74 -22.79
CA LEU A 260 -8.79 6.75 -23.04
C LEU A 260 -8.26 6.75 -24.48
N ALA A 261 -8.14 5.58 -25.11
CA ALA A 261 -7.60 5.39 -26.46
C ALA A 261 -8.67 5.25 -27.55
N SER A 262 -9.84 4.65 -27.25
CA SER A 262 -10.92 4.48 -28.25
C SER A 262 -11.73 5.75 -28.50
N CYS A 263 -11.91 6.64 -27.51
CA CYS A 263 -12.61 7.90 -27.72
C CYS A 263 -11.80 8.91 -28.54
N ARG A 264 -10.46 8.85 -28.51
CA ARG A 264 -9.61 9.82 -29.23
C ARG A 264 -9.05 9.34 -30.57
N ILE A 265 -8.81 8.04 -30.78
CA ILE A 265 -7.94 7.60 -31.90
C ILE A 265 -8.60 6.59 -32.85
N HIS A 266 -9.42 5.64 -32.36
CA HIS A 266 -9.84 4.51 -33.20
C HIS A 266 -11.35 4.19 -33.25
N GLY A 267 -12.21 4.83 -32.45
CA GLY A 267 -13.68 4.73 -32.61
C GLY A 267 -14.28 3.33 -32.39
N LYS A 268 -13.59 2.43 -31.69
CA LYS A 268 -14.03 1.04 -31.47
C LYS A 268 -14.77 0.87 -30.13
N LEU A 269 -15.93 1.52 -30.01
CA LEU A 269 -16.81 1.52 -28.83
C LEU A 269 -17.27 0.11 -28.39
N HIS A 270 -17.45 -0.83 -29.33
CA HIS A 270 -17.98 -2.17 -29.03
C HIS A 270 -17.16 -2.99 -28.03
N LEU A 271 -15.83 -2.81 -27.95
CA LEU A 271 -14.99 -3.54 -26.99
C LEU A 271 -15.10 -2.97 -25.57
N ALA A 272 -15.26 -1.64 -25.47
CA ALA A 272 -15.58 -1.00 -24.19
C ALA A 272 -16.95 -1.46 -23.69
N GLU A 273 -17.94 -1.63 -24.58
CA GLU A 273 -19.26 -2.16 -24.25
C GLU A 273 -19.20 -3.61 -23.74
N VAL A 274 -18.42 -4.48 -24.39
CA VAL A 274 -18.25 -5.88 -23.96
C VAL A 274 -17.59 -5.96 -22.58
N ALA A 275 -16.52 -5.19 -22.36
CA ALA A 275 -15.83 -5.19 -21.08
C ALA A 275 -16.70 -4.57 -19.96
N ALA A 276 -17.43 -3.48 -20.24
CA ALA A 276 -18.37 -2.88 -19.30
C ALA A 276 -19.53 -3.82 -18.94
N LYS A 277 -20.03 -4.59 -19.91
CA LYS A 277 -21.06 -5.60 -19.68
C LYS A 277 -20.57 -6.71 -18.74
N HIS A 278 -19.38 -7.25 -18.99
CA HIS A 278 -18.77 -8.25 -18.11
C HIS A 278 -18.48 -7.70 -16.71
N LEU A 279 -18.03 -6.44 -16.60
CA LEU A 279 -17.82 -5.78 -15.31
C LEU A 279 -19.12 -5.71 -14.49
N SER A 280 -20.24 -5.34 -15.15
CA SER A 280 -21.56 -5.27 -14.52
C SER A 280 -22.11 -6.65 -14.12
N GLU A 281 -21.73 -7.72 -14.81
CA GLU A 281 -22.12 -9.10 -14.49
C GLU A 281 -21.32 -9.65 -13.30
N ILE A 282 -20.02 -9.30 -13.19
CA ILE A 282 -19.13 -9.78 -12.13
C ILE A 282 -19.39 -9.06 -10.80
N GLU A 283 -19.64 -7.75 -10.81
CA GLU A 283 -19.91 -6.97 -9.59
C GLU A 283 -21.09 -5.99 -9.75
N PRO A 284 -22.34 -6.46 -9.60
CA PRO A 284 -23.53 -5.61 -9.77
C PRO A 284 -23.68 -4.49 -8.72
N ASN A 285 -22.90 -4.53 -7.63
CA ASN A 285 -22.96 -3.60 -6.49
C ASN A 285 -21.67 -2.79 -6.23
N ASN A 286 -20.75 -2.68 -7.20
CA ASN A 286 -19.49 -1.95 -7.03
C ASN A 286 -19.67 -0.42 -7.08
N ALA A 287 -20.43 0.13 -6.14
CA ALA A 287 -20.63 1.57 -6.03
C ALA A 287 -19.34 2.27 -5.55
N GLY A 288 -19.10 3.46 -6.09
CA GLY A 288 -17.98 4.29 -5.67
C GLY A 288 -18.09 4.69 -4.20
N LYS A 289 -17.09 4.31 -3.41
CA LYS A 289 -16.96 4.62 -1.98
C LYS A 289 -15.64 5.31 -1.67
N SER A 290 -15.72 6.45 -0.99
CA SER A 290 -14.56 7.15 -0.41
C SER A 290 -14.63 7.15 1.11
N TRP A 291 -13.49 7.16 1.80
CA TRP A 291 -13.46 7.32 3.24
C TRP A 291 -12.24 8.12 3.72
N ILE A 292 -12.43 8.75 4.88
CA ILE A 292 -11.41 9.50 5.61
C ILE A 292 -11.40 9.03 7.07
N GLU A 293 -10.23 8.97 7.68
CA GLU A 293 -10.06 8.63 9.09
C GLU A 293 -9.71 9.90 9.90
N ILE A 294 -10.51 10.19 10.92
CA ILE A 294 -10.36 11.37 11.78
C ILE A 294 -10.50 10.92 13.23
N LYS A 295 -9.45 11.10 14.05
CA LYS A 295 -9.43 10.71 15.48
C LYS A 295 -9.87 9.24 15.68
N ASP A 296 -9.24 8.32 14.95
CA ASP A 296 -9.51 6.87 14.97
C ASP A 296 -10.96 6.47 14.58
N LYS A 297 -11.69 7.38 13.91
CA LYS A 297 -13.03 7.13 13.39
C LYS A 297 -13.04 7.23 11.87
N ILE A 298 -13.51 6.16 11.22
CA ILE A 298 -13.67 6.11 9.77
C ILE A 298 -15.01 6.75 9.38
N HIS A 299 -14.94 7.73 8.49
CA HIS A 299 -16.07 8.38 7.87
C HIS A 299 -16.12 8.01 6.39
N SER A 300 -17.08 7.16 6.01
CA SER A 300 -17.28 6.73 4.63
C SER A 300 -18.40 7.50 3.92
N PHE A 301 -18.31 7.61 2.60
CA PHE A 301 -19.27 8.22 1.70
C PHE A 301 -19.47 7.30 0.51
N MET A 302 -20.72 7.05 0.13
CA MET A 302 -21.07 6.22 -1.03
C MET A 302 -21.95 7.04 -1.98
N VAL A 303 -21.79 6.80 -3.28
CA VAL A 303 -22.65 7.38 -4.32
C VAL A 303 -24.10 6.95 -4.05
N GLY A 304 -25.02 7.91 -4.04
CA GLY A 304 -26.45 7.69 -3.75
C GLY A 304 -26.84 7.64 -2.26
N GLU A 305 -25.89 7.66 -1.31
CA GLU A 305 -26.20 7.73 0.12
C GLU A 305 -26.18 9.17 0.65
N PHE A 306 -27.32 9.65 1.14
CA PHE A 306 -27.37 10.88 1.92
C PHE A 306 -26.93 10.61 3.35
N ARG A 307 -25.79 11.17 3.74
CA ARG A 307 -25.36 11.21 5.14
C ARG A 307 -25.61 12.58 5.72
N ILE A 308 -26.36 12.63 6.82
CA ILE A 308 -26.62 13.86 7.56
C ILE A 308 -25.40 14.20 8.42
N ILE A 309 -24.35 14.70 7.77
CA ILE A 309 -23.29 15.45 8.46
C ILE A 309 -23.69 16.92 8.35
N ALA A 310 -24.03 17.53 9.48
CA ALA A 310 -24.52 18.91 9.54
C ALA A 310 -23.59 19.87 8.77
N GLY A 311 -24.14 20.51 7.74
CA GLY A 311 -23.45 21.53 6.95
C GLY A 311 -22.45 21.02 5.91
N ILE A 312 -22.25 19.70 5.72
CA ILE A 312 -21.25 19.21 4.75
C ILE A 312 -21.59 19.61 3.32
N TYR A 313 -22.85 19.45 2.91
CA TYR A 313 -23.29 19.80 1.56
C TYR A 313 -23.20 21.30 1.31
N SER A 314 -23.69 22.12 2.26
CA SER A 314 -23.55 23.58 2.17
C SER A 314 -22.09 24.03 2.11
N LYS A 315 -21.18 23.37 2.85
CA LYS A 315 -19.75 23.69 2.80
C LYS A 315 -19.12 23.28 1.47
N LEU A 316 -19.53 22.13 0.92
CA LEU A 316 -19.10 21.69 -0.41
C LEU A 316 -19.59 22.65 -1.50
N ASP A 317 -20.83 23.12 -1.42
CA ASP A 317 -21.38 24.09 -2.36
C ASP A 317 -20.58 25.41 -2.32
N CYS A 318 -20.29 25.95 -1.14
CA CYS A 318 -19.43 27.12 -1.00
C CYS A 318 -18.04 26.89 -1.61
N LEU A 319 -17.43 25.74 -1.34
CA LEU A 319 -16.12 25.39 -1.89
C LEU A 319 -16.17 25.31 -3.42
N ILE A 320 -17.19 24.67 -4.00
CA ILE A 320 -17.34 24.57 -5.45
C ILE A 320 -17.41 25.97 -6.09
N GLU A 321 -18.16 26.90 -5.50
CA GLU A 321 -18.22 28.28 -6.01
C GLU A 321 -16.88 29.02 -5.89
N GLU A 322 -16.15 28.85 -4.79
CA GLU A 322 -14.79 29.38 -4.63
C GLU A 322 -13.83 28.83 -5.70
N LEU A 323 -13.88 27.51 -5.97
CA LEU A 323 -13.00 26.88 -6.95
C LEU A 323 -13.37 27.28 -8.39
N LYS A 324 -14.63 27.53 -8.71
CA LYS A 324 -15.05 28.03 -10.02
C LYS A 324 -14.41 29.38 -10.35
N ILE A 325 -14.29 30.28 -9.36
CA ILE A 325 -13.59 31.57 -9.52
C ILE A 325 -12.11 31.34 -9.87
N MET A 326 -11.52 30.26 -9.36
CA MET A 326 -10.14 29.85 -9.65
C MET A 326 -9.99 29.04 -10.96
N GLY A 327 -11.05 28.90 -11.75
CA GLY A 327 -11.01 28.21 -13.04
C GLY A 327 -11.38 26.72 -13.00
N TYR A 328 -11.97 26.22 -11.91
CA TYR A 328 -12.56 24.88 -11.92
C TYR A 328 -13.80 24.84 -12.81
N ALA A 329 -13.72 24.04 -13.88
CA ALA A 329 -14.85 23.67 -14.72
C ALA A 329 -15.16 22.19 -14.49
N ALA A 330 -16.40 21.85 -14.17
CA ALA A 330 -16.80 20.46 -14.01
C ALA A 330 -16.71 19.74 -15.37
N GLU A 331 -15.93 18.68 -15.44
CA GLU A 331 -15.75 17.88 -16.65
C GLU A 331 -16.96 16.93 -16.80
N THR A 332 -17.98 17.35 -17.56
CA THR A 332 -19.18 16.52 -17.82
C THR A 332 -18.98 15.50 -18.95
N GLU A 333 -17.89 15.59 -19.70
CA GLU A 333 -17.68 14.75 -20.91
C GLU A 333 -17.04 13.38 -20.61
N HIS A 334 -16.58 13.13 -19.38
CA HIS A 334 -15.84 11.92 -19.00
C HIS A 334 -16.64 11.01 -18.05
N ASP A 335 -17.94 11.26 -17.91
CA ASP A 335 -18.88 10.38 -17.19
C ASP A 335 -19.12 9.10 -17.98
N LEU A 336 -18.18 8.16 -17.86
CA LEU A 336 -18.31 6.80 -18.39
C LEU A 336 -18.79 5.82 -17.32
N HIS A 337 -19.79 6.26 -16.56
CA HIS A 337 -20.78 5.30 -16.10
C HIS A 337 -21.63 4.92 -17.32
N TYR A 338 -21.17 3.93 -18.09
CA TYR A 338 -22.05 3.14 -18.98
C TYR A 338 -22.98 2.29 -18.11
N MET A 339 -23.77 2.96 -17.27
CA MET A 339 -24.88 2.39 -16.54
C MET A 339 -26.10 2.59 -17.42
N GLY A 340 -26.79 1.49 -17.70
CA GLY A 340 -27.97 1.45 -18.56
C GLY A 340 -28.93 2.62 -18.28
N GLU A 341 -29.68 2.98 -19.31
CA GLU A 341 -30.46 4.22 -19.52
C GLU A 341 -31.28 4.77 -18.34
N ASN A 342 -31.43 4.01 -17.24
CA ASN A 342 -32.18 4.34 -16.04
C ASN A 342 -31.39 5.06 -14.92
N ARG A 343 -30.10 5.39 -15.07
CA ARG A 343 -29.31 6.15 -14.06
C ARG A 343 -28.65 7.42 -14.59
N LYS A 344 -29.23 8.07 -15.61
CA LYS A 344 -28.60 9.16 -16.37
C LYS A 344 -28.48 10.54 -15.69
N HIS A 345 -28.83 10.73 -14.42
CA HIS A 345 -28.70 12.04 -13.78
C HIS A 345 -28.40 11.96 -12.27
N GLU A 346 -27.15 11.72 -11.90
CA GLU A 346 -26.66 12.05 -10.56
C GLU A 346 -25.62 13.18 -10.70
N PRO A 347 -25.78 14.31 -9.99
CA PRO A 347 -24.91 15.46 -10.22
C PRO A 347 -23.50 15.15 -9.70
N LEU A 348 -22.51 15.19 -10.61
CA LEU A 348 -21.05 15.23 -10.38
C LEU A 348 -20.60 16.04 -9.14
N ARG A 349 -21.45 16.98 -8.71
CA ARG A 349 -21.29 17.81 -7.51
C ARG A 349 -21.08 16.99 -6.24
N HIS A 350 -21.70 15.82 -6.09
CA HIS A 350 -21.72 15.08 -4.81
C HIS A 350 -20.89 13.80 -4.80
N HIS A 351 -19.85 13.72 -5.62
CA HIS A 351 -18.95 12.57 -5.59
C HIS A 351 -18.38 12.33 -4.19
N SER A 352 -18.23 11.04 -3.86
CA SER A 352 -17.80 10.59 -2.54
C SER A 352 -16.47 11.20 -2.10
N GLU A 353 -15.59 11.48 -3.06
CA GLU A 353 -14.28 12.10 -2.94
C GLU A 353 -14.40 13.55 -2.47
N LYS A 354 -15.29 14.33 -3.11
CA LYS A 354 -15.54 15.74 -2.76
C LYS A 354 -16.13 15.88 -1.36
N LEU A 355 -17.02 14.97 -0.99
CA LEU A 355 -17.57 14.89 0.37
C LEU A 355 -16.48 14.54 1.39
N ALA A 356 -15.62 13.56 1.09
CA ALA A 356 -14.50 13.19 1.95
C ALA A 356 -13.52 14.36 2.16
N LEU A 357 -13.18 15.10 1.09
CA LEU A 357 -12.35 16.31 1.20
C LEU A 357 -13.01 17.37 2.07
N THR A 358 -14.28 17.65 1.81
CA THR A 358 -15.03 18.68 2.55
C THR A 358 -15.06 18.38 4.03
N LEU A 359 -15.31 17.11 4.41
CA LEU A 359 -15.24 16.69 5.81
C LEU A 359 -13.85 16.89 6.40
N GLY A 360 -12.80 16.54 5.65
CA GLY A 360 -11.41 16.77 6.04
C GLY A 360 -11.13 18.25 6.32
N LEU A 361 -11.55 19.14 5.43
CA LEU A 361 -11.41 20.59 5.58
C LEU A 361 -12.15 21.15 6.79
N MET A 362 -13.31 20.59 7.13
CA MET A 362 -14.11 21.03 8.28
C MET A 362 -13.53 20.59 9.63
N ARG A 363 -12.86 19.44 9.70
CA ARG A 363 -12.54 18.78 10.98
C ARG A 363 -11.04 18.66 11.28
N LEU A 364 -10.18 18.78 10.28
CA LEU A 364 -8.73 18.69 10.46
C LEU A 364 -8.11 20.08 10.68
N PRO A 365 -7.08 20.20 11.53
CA PRO A 365 -6.33 21.45 11.73
C PRO A 365 -5.73 21.98 10.43
N SER A 366 -5.52 23.30 10.30
CA SER A 366 -5.03 23.94 9.07
C SER A 366 -3.69 23.37 8.56
N ASN A 367 -2.79 22.95 9.45
CA ASN A 367 -1.49 22.36 9.10
C ASN A 367 -1.52 20.84 8.82
N ALA A 368 -2.64 20.16 9.07
CA ALA A 368 -2.75 18.72 8.83
C ALA A 368 -3.09 18.41 7.36
N SER A 369 -2.41 17.41 6.80
CA SER A 369 -2.73 16.84 5.48
C SER A 369 -4.05 16.09 5.52
N ILE A 370 -4.80 16.09 4.42
CA ILE A 370 -6.06 15.35 4.30
C ILE A 370 -5.80 14.05 3.54
N ARG A 371 -6.05 12.89 4.16
CA ARG A 371 -5.88 11.58 3.52
C ARG A 371 -7.23 10.94 3.22
N ILE A 372 -7.52 10.74 1.94
CA ILE A 372 -8.75 10.15 1.43
C ILE A 372 -8.40 8.81 0.78
N MET A 373 -9.25 7.82 1.01
CA MET A 373 -9.13 6.49 0.43
C MET A 373 -10.33 6.22 -0.46
N LYS A 374 -10.12 5.62 -1.63
CA LYS A 374 -11.16 5.32 -2.63
C LYS A 374 -11.04 3.86 -3.07
N ASN A 375 -12.18 3.19 -3.23
CA ASN A 375 -12.26 1.80 -3.69
C ASN A 375 -12.27 1.62 -5.23
N LEU A 376 -12.26 2.71 -5.99
CA LEU A 376 -12.18 2.74 -7.46
C LEU A 376 -11.16 3.81 -7.86
N ARG A 377 -10.76 3.84 -9.12
CA ARG A 377 -9.97 4.93 -9.70
C ARG A 377 -10.67 6.29 -9.49
N ILE A 378 -9.90 7.33 -9.17
CA ILE A 378 -10.43 8.69 -9.09
C ILE A 378 -10.83 9.19 -10.48
N CYS A 379 -12.02 9.76 -10.64
CA CYS A 379 -12.44 10.31 -11.93
C CYS A 379 -11.73 11.64 -12.26
N GLY A 380 -11.67 12.00 -13.55
CA GLY A 380 -11.04 13.24 -14.02
C GLY A 380 -11.57 14.49 -13.33
N ASP A 381 -12.89 14.62 -13.21
CA ASP A 381 -13.51 15.75 -12.51
C ASP A 381 -13.09 15.85 -11.04
N CYS A 382 -13.05 14.73 -10.30
CA CYS A 382 -12.59 14.72 -8.92
C CYS A 382 -11.09 15.01 -8.82
N HIS A 383 -10.29 14.52 -9.76
CA HIS A 383 -8.86 14.81 -9.81
C HIS A 383 -8.60 16.32 -10.04
N SER A 384 -9.25 16.91 -11.04
CA SER A 384 -9.21 18.36 -11.34
C SER A 384 -9.70 19.20 -10.16
N PHE A 385 -10.77 18.77 -9.49
CA PHE A 385 -11.28 19.41 -8.27
C PHE A 385 -10.24 19.40 -7.13
N MET A 386 -9.63 18.24 -6.84
CA MET A 386 -8.62 18.11 -5.78
C MET A 386 -7.38 18.96 -6.06
N LYS A 387 -6.96 19.02 -7.33
CA LYS A 387 -5.84 19.85 -7.78
C LYS A 387 -6.08 21.31 -7.45
N ILE A 388 -7.21 21.89 -7.87
CA ILE A 388 -7.52 23.30 -7.60
C ILE A 388 -7.78 23.53 -6.10
N ALA A 389 -8.44 22.60 -5.42
CA ALA A 389 -8.68 22.67 -3.99
C ALA A 389 -7.37 22.73 -3.17
N SER A 390 -6.33 21.99 -3.58
CA SER A 390 -5.01 22.05 -2.92
C SER A 390 -4.36 23.43 -3.05
N SER A 391 -4.57 24.12 -4.18
CA SER A 391 -4.10 25.49 -4.41
C SER A 391 -4.89 26.50 -3.58
N CYS A 392 -6.22 26.40 -3.60
CA CYS A 392 -7.13 27.31 -2.89
C CYS A 392 -6.97 27.25 -1.37
N THR A 393 -6.80 26.05 -0.82
CA THR A 393 -6.77 25.83 0.64
C THR A 393 -5.36 25.83 1.21
N GLY A 394 -4.32 25.76 0.37
CA GLY A 394 -2.93 25.60 0.79
C GLY A 394 -2.63 24.28 1.49
N LYS A 395 -3.57 23.32 1.49
CA LYS A 395 -3.42 22.02 2.15
C LYS A 395 -2.89 20.97 1.20
N GLU A 396 -2.05 20.10 1.75
CA GLU A 396 -1.71 18.85 1.08
C GLU A 396 -2.87 17.86 1.20
N ILE A 397 -3.35 17.40 0.04
CA ILE A 397 -4.44 16.42 -0.07
C ILE A 397 -3.83 15.16 -0.67
N ILE A 398 -4.01 14.03 -0.01
CA ILE A 398 -3.51 12.73 -0.43
C ILE A 398 -4.73 11.86 -0.71
N VAL A 399 -4.98 11.52 -1.98
CA VAL A 399 -6.03 10.57 -2.36
C VAL A 399 -5.37 9.26 -2.78
N ARG A 400 -5.72 8.16 -2.11
CA ARG A 400 -5.33 6.82 -2.55
C ARG A 400 -6.52 6.16 -3.24
N ASP A 401 -6.37 5.80 -4.51
CA ASP A 401 -7.33 4.98 -5.23
C ASP A 401 -6.84 3.51 -5.32
N THR A 402 -7.45 2.73 -6.22
CA THR A 402 -7.06 1.33 -6.46
C THR A 402 -5.66 1.20 -7.06
N ASN A 403 -5.20 2.23 -7.77
CA ASN A 403 -4.02 2.17 -8.62
C ASN A 403 -2.81 2.79 -7.93
N MET A 404 -2.98 3.93 -7.25
CA MET A 404 -1.88 4.75 -6.76
C MET A 404 -2.26 5.78 -5.69
N PHE A 405 -1.24 6.52 -5.23
CA PHE A 405 -1.41 7.71 -4.41
C PHE A 405 -1.28 8.98 -5.25
N HIS A 406 -2.27 9.85 -5.12
CA HIS A 406 -2.33 11.18 -5.69
C HIS A 406 -2.04 12.20 -4.59
N HIS A 407 -0.87 12.83 -4.65
CA HIS A 407 -0.49 13.91 -3.74
C HIS A 407 -0.75 15.24 -4.44
N PHE A 408 -1.81 15.91 -4.03
CA PHE A 408 -2.17 17.23 -4.50
C PHE A 408 -1.57 18.30 -3.61
N LYS A 409 -0.75 19.17 -4.20
CA LYS A 409 -0.09 20.27 -3.50
C LYS A 409 0.07 21.45 -4.46
N ASN A 410 -0.36 22.62 -4.03
CA ASN A 410 -0.22 23.88 -4.78
C ASN A 410 -0.72 23.80 -6.23
N GLY A 411 -1.83 23.10 -6.49
CA GLY A 411 -2.37 22.99 -7.85
C GLY A 411 -1.67 21.96 -8.73
N CYS A 412 -0.83 21.10 -8.19
CA CYS A 412 -0.20 20.00 -8.92
C CYS A 412 -0.50 18.67 -8.25
N CYS A 413 -0.53 17.58 -9.03
CA CYS A 413 -0.63 16.21 -8.54
C CYS A 413 0.68 15.44 -8.79
N SER A 414 1.07 14.56 -7.86
CA SER A 414 2.23 13.65 -8.04
C SER A 414 2.11 12.74 -9.27
N CYS A 415 0.90 12.49 -9.76
CA CYS A 415 0.67 11.67 -10.95
C CYS A 415 1.07 12.36 -12.26
N ARG A 416 1.38 13.67 -12.28
CA ARG A 416 1.78 14.44 -13.49
C ARG A 416 0.84 14.29 -14.69
N GLU A 417 -0.46 14.28 -14.42
CA GLU A 417 -1.52 14.04 -15.39
C GLU A 417 -1.69 12.58 -15.87
N PHE A 418 -1.02 11.64 -15.20
CA PHE A 418 -1.16 10.19 -15.41
C PHE A 418 -1.98 9.58 -14.26
N TRP A 419 -3.22 10.04 -14.05
CA TRP A 419 -4.17 9.48 -13.06
C TRP A 419 -5.17 8.54 -13.69
#